data_AF-A0A359IA13-F1
#
_entry.id   AF-A0A359IA13-F1
#
_cell.length_a   1.000
_cell.length_b   1.000
_cell.length_c   1.000
_cell.angle_alpha   90.00
_cell.angle_beta   90.00
_cell.angle_gamma   90.00
#
_symmetry.space_group_name_H-M   'P 1'
#
loop_
_entity.id
_entity.type
_entity.pdbx_description
1 polymer ?
#
loop_
_entity_poly.entity_id
_entity_poly.type
_entity_poly.pdbx_seq_one_letter_code
_entity_poly.pdbx_strand_id
1 'polypeptide(L)'
;MCKCLYCYKPLADGEVDYHKSCARKIFESTTVPVLPYTRANIKELALTLNGKKKKIKRADFEKAMLDSGMDEKAIEKLFKKFAKTLPKWYALIEESFLPKDMIVAYREKLNTMSARLGLL
;
A
#
# COMPACT_ATOMS: atom_id res chain seq x y z
N MET A 1 8.93 21.74 11.81
CA MET A 1 8.97 21.02 13.10
C MET A 1 8.76 19.55 12.82
N CYS A 2 9.74 18.69 13.09
CA CYS A 2 9.62 17.26 12.81
C CYS A 2 8.72 16.59 13.86
N LYS A 3 7.78 15.75 13.41
CA LYS A 3 6.84 15.02 14.27
C LYS A 3 7.27 13.57 14.38
N CYS A 4 7.05 12.97 15.55
CA CYS A 4 7.27 11.55 15.78
C CYS A 4 6.31 10.71 14.92
N LEU A 5 6.83 9.71 14.21
CA LEU A 5 6.09 8.81 13.32
C LEU A 5 5.18 7.81 14.05
N TYR A 6 5.26 7.75 15.38
CA TYR A 6 4.38 6.92 16.21
C TYR A 6 3.24 7.71 16.86
N CYS A 7 3.57 8.77 17.61
CA CYS A 7 2.58 9.52 18.39
C CYS A 7 2.21 10.88 17.79
N TYR A 8 2.82 11.27 16.67
CA TYR A 8 2.59 12.52 15.93
C TYR A 8 2.83 13.82 16.71
N LYS A 9 3.41 13.75 17.92
CA LYS A 9 3.82 14.91 18.72
C LYS A 9 5.18 15.45 18.23
N PRO A 10 5.50 16.74 18.49
CA PRO A 10 6.80 17.32 18.16
C PRO A 10 7.96 16.53 18.78
N LEU A 11 9.06 16.39 18.04
CA LEU A 11 10.30 15.79 18.52
C LEU A 11 11.10 16.81 19.36
N ALA A 12 11.83 16.32 20.36
CA ALA A 12 12.79 17.13 21.10
C ALA A 12 14.11 17.24 20.31
N ASP A 13 14.98 18.19 20.71
CA ASP A 13 16.28 18.38 20.07
C ASP A 13 17.14 17.11 20.17
N GLY A 14 17.58 16.60 19.01
CA GLY A 14 18.38 15.38 18.89
C GLY A 14 17.59 14.09 18.70
N GLU A 15 16.25 14.13 18.69
CA GLU A 15 15.42 12.98 18.31
C GLU A 15 15.13 12.99 16.80
N VAL A 16 15.26 11.81 16.16
CA VAL A 16 15.02 11.63 14.72
C VAL A 16 13.91 10.61 14.54
N ASP A 17 12.87 10.99 13.79
CA ASP A 17 11.69 10.20 13.43
C ASP A 17 10.81 9.67 14.58
N TYR A 18 11.36 9.36 15.76
CA TYR A 18 10.67 8.80 16.91
C TYR A 18 11.22 9.38 18.23
N HIS A 19 10.36 9.57 19.23
CA HIS A 19 10.83 9.77 20.61
C HIS A 19 11.52 8.50 21.10
N LYS A 20 12.51 8.60 22.01
CA LYS A 20 13.16 7.42 22.62
C LYS A 20 12.17 6.44 23.25
N SER A 21 11.12 6.98 23.88
CA SER A 21 10.03 6.19 24.48
C SER A 21 9.12 5.55 23.43
N CYS A 22 8.90 6.19 22.29
CA CYS A 22 8.08 5.68 21.19
C CYS A 22 8.83 4.59 20.42
N ALA A 23 10.13 4.79 20.17
CA ALA A 23 11.02 3.78 19.58
C ALA A 23 11.00 2.50 20.43
N ARG A 24 11.14 2.63 21.76
CA ARG A 24 11.10 1.48 22.68
C ARG A 24 9.79 0.71 22.64
N LYS A 25 8.66 1.37 22.36
CA LYS A 25 7.35 0.70 22.24
C LYS A 25 7.18 -0.10 20.96
N ILE A 26 7.74 0.35 19.85
CA ILE A 26 7.62 -0.33 18.55
C ILE A 26 8.73 -1.34 18.32
N PHE A 27 9.97 -0.94 18.58
CA PHE A 27 11.17 -1.70 18.22
C PHE A 27 11.77 -2.45 19.41
N GLU A 28 11.15 -2.36 20.59
CA GLU A 28 11.69 -2.90 21.84
C GLU A 28 13.09 -2.34 22.20
N SER A 29 13.49 -1.25 21.53
CA SER A 29 14.80 -0.60 21.63
C SER A 29 14.66 0.92 21.63
N THR A 30 15.54 1.61 22.36
CA THR A 30 15.63 3.08 22.34
C THR A 30 16.35 3.60 21.08
N THR A 31 17.06 2.73 20.38
CA THR A 31 17.67 3.00 19.08
C THR A 31 16.80 2.39 17.98
N VAL A 32 16.36 3.22 17.04
CA VAL A 32 15.57 2.76 15.89
C VAL A 32 16.49 1.93 15.00
N PRO A 33 16.15 0.67 14.67
CA PRO A 33 16.98 -0.16 13.81
C PRO A 33 17.05 0.45 12.41
N VAL A 34 18.25 0.47 11.83
CA VAL A 34 18.44 0.86 10.43
C VAL A 34 17.88 -0.25 9.56
N LEU A 35 16.91 0.07 8.70
CA LEU A 35 16.48 -0.83 7.63
C LEU A 35 17.51 -0.72 6.50
N PRO A 36 18.32 -1.76 6.20
CA PRO A 36 19.39 -1.69 5.21
C PRO A 36 18.86 -1.83 3.77
N TYR A 37 17.66 -1.30 3.51
CA TYR A 37 16.98 -1.40 2.25
C TYR A 37 16.56 -0.02 1.77
N THR A 38 16.84 0.25 0.51
CA THR A 38 16.42 1.47 -0.17
C THR A 38 15.14 1.22 -0.96
N ARG A 39 14.53 2.30 -1.46
CA ARG A 39 13.40 2.20 -2.39
C ARG A 39 13.72 1.36 -3.64
N ALA A 40 14.99 1.32 -4.06
CA ALA A 40 15.41 0.49 -5.18
C ALA A 40 15.31 -1.01 -4.88
N ASN A 41 15.53 -1.42 -3.62
CA ASN A 41 15.48 -2.82 -3.20
C ASN A 41 14.05 -3.36 -3.12
N ILE A 42 13.04 -2.50 -2.93
CA ILE A 42 11.63 -2.92 -2.79
C ILE A 42 11.20 -3.83 -3.94
N LYS A 43 11.62 -3.52 -5.17
CA LYS A 43 11.27 -4.31 -6.36
C LYS A 43 11.89 -5.71 -6.35
N GLU A 44 13.09 -5.85 -5.80
CA GLU A 44 13.77 -7.14 -5.70
C GLU A 44 13.18 -8.01 -4.60
N LEU A 45 12.86 -7.39 -3.46
CA LEU A 45 12.28 -8.06 -2.29
C LEU A 45 10.80 -8.45 -2.49
N ALA A 46 10.11 -7.85 -3.46
CA ALA A 46 8.72 -8.16 -3.75
C ALA A 46 8.53 -9.62 -4.22
N LEU A 47 7.49 -10.26 -3.68
CA LEU A 47 7.04 -11.58 -4.13
C LEU A 47 6.60 -11.54 -5.59
N THR A 48 6.89 -12.62 -6.32
CA THR A 48 6.40 -12.80 -7.69
C THR A 48 4.97 -13.29 -7.66
N LEU A 49 4.14 -12.75 -8.55
CA LEU A 49 2.83 -13.29 -8.84
C LEU A 49 2.88 -13.94 -10.23
N ASN A 50 2.65 -15.25 -10.30
CA ASN A 50 2.76 -16.02 -11.55
C ASN A 50 4.10 -15.77 -12.27
N GLY A 51 5.21 -15.81 -11.52
CA GLY A 51 6.57 -15.54 -12.02
C GLY A 51 6.87 -14.08 -12.39
N LYS A 52 5.94 -13.15 -12.17
CA LYS A 52 6.08 -11.73 -12.57
C LYS A 52 6.17 -10.80 -11.36
N LYS A 53 7.05 -9.78 -11.46
CA LYS A 53 7.14 -8.65 -10.50
C LYS A 53 6.61 -7.33 -11.05
N LYS A 54 6.28 -7.27 -12.35
CA LYS A 54 5.82 -6.06 -13.05
C LYS A 54 4.84 -6.43 -14.16
N LYS A 55 4.05 -5.45 -14.63
CA LYS A 55 3.05 -5.64 -15.70
C LYS A 55 2.05 -6.78 -15.40
N ILE A 56 1.67 -6.90 -14.13
CA ILE A 56 0.76 -7.92 -13.63
C ILE A 56 -0.68 -7.58 -14.05
N LYS A 57 -1.41 -8.55 -14.59
CA LYS A 57 -2.81 -8.42 -15.03
C LYS A 57 -3.72 -9.30 -14.18
N ARG A 58 -5.04 -9.14 -14.36
CA ARG A 58 -6.07 -9.95 -13.67
C ARG A 58 -5.80 -11.46 -13.77
N ALA A 59 -5.51 -11.97 -14.96
CA ALA A 59 -5.23 -13.39 -15.18
C ALA A 59 -4.04 -13.92 -14.35
N ASP A 60 -3.04 -13.08 -14.06
CA ASP A 60 -1.91 -13.48 -13.21
C ASP A 60 -2.34 -13.67 -11.75
N PHE A 61 -3.31 -12.86 -11.27
CA PHE A 61 -3.92 -13.03 -9.95
C PHE A 61 -4.82 -14.26 -9.92
N GLU A 62 -5.69 -14.43 -10.92
CA GLU A 62 -6.59 -15.59 -10.99
C GLU A 62 -5.78 -16.88 -11.00
N LYS A 63 -4.72 -16.98 -11.81
CA LYS A 63 -3.84 -18.15 -11.83
C LYS A 63 -3.18 -18.41 -10.47
N ALA A 64 -2.60 -17.39 -9.85
CA ALA A 64 -1.96 -17.54 -8.54
C ALA A 64 -2.95 -17.94 -7.43
N MET A 65 -4.18 -17.42 -7.46
CA MET A 65 -5.24 -17.77 -6.51
C MET A 65 -5.72 -19.20 -6.70
N LEU A 66 -5.92 -19.63 -7.95
CA LEU A 66 -6.26 -21.02 -8.29
C LEU A 66 -5.17 -21.99 -7.84
N ASP A 67 -3.91 -21.68 -8.13
CA ASP A 67 -2.77 -22.51 -7.74
C ASP A 67 -2.59 -22.54 -6.20
N SER A 68 -3.11 -21.54 -5.49
CA SER A 68 -3.17 -21.50 -4.02
C SER A 68 -4.39 -22.24 -3.44
N GLY A 69 -5.19 -22.91 -4.27
CA GLY A 69 -6.32 -23.73 -3.85
C GLY A 69 -7.65 -22.98 -3.68
N MET A 70 -7.76 -21.74 -4.18
CA MET A 70 -9.04 -21.02 -4.20
C MET A 70 -9.91 -21.51 -5.36
N ASP A 71 -11.23 -21.61 -5.16
CA ASP A 71 -12.16 -21.92 -6.24
C ASP A 71 -12.52 -20.69 -7.09
N GLU A 72 -12.88 -20.91 -8.34
CA GLU A 72 -13.22 -19.85 -9.30
C GLU A 72 -14.33 -18.92 -8.82
N LYS A 73 -15.35 -19.45 -8.12
CA LYS A 73 -16.48 -18.63 -7.63
C LYS A 73 -16.02 -17.70 -6.52
N ALA A 74 -15.14 -18.15 -5.63
CA ALA A 74 -14.54 -17.31 -4.60
C ALA A 74 -13.70 -16.18 -5.21
N ILE A 75 -12.89 -16.50 -6.22
CA ILE A 75 -12.07 -15.52 -6.95
C ILE A 75 -12.97 -14.48 -7.64
N GLU A 76 -14.01 -14.91 -8.34
CA GLU A 76 -14.94 -13.99 -9.02
C GLU A 76 -15.66 -13.06 -8.03
N LYS A 77 -16.13 -13.61 -6.90
CA LYS A 77 -16.75 -12.83 -5.82
C LYS A 77 -15.79 -11.78 -5.25
N LEU A 78 -14.51 -12.12 -5.11
CA LEU A 78 -13.48 -11.20 -4.62
C LEU A 78 -13.33 -10.00 -5.56
N PHE A 79 -13.15 -10.24 -6.86
CA PHE A 79 -13.05 -9.14 -7.84
C PHE A 79 -14.34 -8.30 -7.89
N LYS A 80 -15.52 -8.94 -7.85
CA LYS A 80 -16.81 -8.23 -7.75
C LYS A 80 -16.90 -7.34 -6.51
N LYS A 81 -16.38 -7.78 -5.37
CA LYS A 81 -16.33 -6.98 -4.13
C LYS A 81 -15.42 -5.77 -4.30
N PHE A 82 -14.26 -5.92 -4.93
CA PHE A 82 -13.35 -4.80 -5.22
C PHE A 82 -14.00 -3.78 -6.16
N ALA A 83 -14.62 -4.21 -7.26
CA ALA A 83 -15.34 -3.33 -8.18
C ALA A 83 -16.41 -2.51 -7.45
N LYS A 84 -17.22 -3.17 -6.60
CA LYS A 84 -18.23 -2.50 -5.76
C LYS A 84 -17.67 -1.52 -4.73
N THR A 85 -16.39 -1.62 -4.39
CA THR A 85 -15.73 -0.75 -3.41
C THR A 85 -15.13 0.49 -4.05
N LEU A 86 -14.86 0.48 -5.36
CA LEU A 86 -14.27 1.61 -6.08
C LEU A 86 -14.96 2.96 -5.84
N PRO A 87 -16.31 3.07 -5.83
CA PRO A 87 -16.98 4.34 -5.57
C PRO A 87 -16.63 4.94 -4.21
N LYS A 88 -16.50 4.09 -3.17
CA LYS A 88 -16.09 4.54 -1.83
C LYS A 88 -14.65 5.03 -1.82
N TRP A 89 -13.76 4.39 -2.56
CA TRP A 89 -12.38 4.85 -2.68
C TRP A 89 -12.27 6.17 -3.43
N TYR A 90 -13.08 6.38 -4.47
CA TYR A 90 -13.15 7.69 -5.12
C TYR A 90 -13.60 8.77 -4.16
N ALA A 91 -14.68 8.55 -3.40
CA ALA A 91 -15.15 9.51 -2.40
C ALA A 91 -14.05 9.84 -1.37
N LEU A 92 -13.36 8.82 -0.84
CA LEU A 92 -12.27 9.01 0.12
C LEU A 92 -11.09 9.84 -0.43
N ILE A 93 -10.77 9.69 -1.73
CA ILE A 93 -9.70 10.49 -2.36
C ILE A 93 -10.13 11.96 -2.46
N GLU A 94 -11.38 12.22 -2.87
CA GLU A 94 -11.92 13.57 -2.99
C GLU A 94 -12.06 14.28 -1.63
N GLU A 95 -12.42 13.54 -0.57
CA GLU A 95 -12.55 14.06 0.80
C GLU A 95 -11.21 14.15 1.55
N SER A 96 -10.11 13.71 0.94
CA SER A 96 -8.79 13.72 1.58
C SER A 96 -8.21 15.13 1.70
N PHE A 97 -7.29 15.32 2.65
CA PHE A 97 -6.55 16.57 2.83
C PHE A 97 -5.43 16.78 1.80
N LEU A 98 -5.48 16.09 0.66
CA LEU A 98 -4.49 16.20 -0.38
C LEU A 98 -4.72 17.48 -1.22
N PRO A 99 -3.66 18.13 -1.69
CA PRO A 99 -3.75 19.14 -2.74
C PRO A 99 -4.49 18.63 -3.98
N LYS A 100 -5.18 19.54 -4.70
CA LYS A 100 -6.07 19.18 -5.82
C LYS A 100 -5.36 18.41 -6.94
N ASP A 101 -4.13 18.78 -7.26
CA ASP A 101 -3.28 18.09 -8.23
C ASP A 101 -2.97 16.65 -7.79
N MET A 102 -2.72 16.43 -6.50
CA MET A 102 -2.51 15.09 -5.95
C MET A 102 -3.81 14.27 -5.96
N ILE A 103 -4.96 14.87 -5.63
CA ILE A 103 -6.27 14.21 -5.73
C ILE A 103 -6.49 13.66 -7.14
N VAL A 104 -6.28 14.50 -8.17
CA VAL A 104 -6.38 14.09 -9.58
C VAL A 104 -5.41 12.96 -9.90
N ALA A 105 -4.14 13.11 -9.54
CA ALA A 105 -3.12 12.09 -9.82
C ALA A 105 -3.42 10.73 -9.15
N TYR A 106 -3.94 10.74 -7.92
CA TYR A 106 -4.35 9.51 -7.24
C TYR A 106 -5.58 8.88 -7.89
N ARG A 107 -6.58 9.68 -8.29
CA ARG A 107 -7.78 9.24 -9.02
C ARG A 107 -7.40 8.55 -10.32
N GLU A 108 -6.53 9.17 -11.13
CA GLU A 108 -6.04 8.61 -12.39
C GLU A 108 -5.28 7.30 -12.20
N LYS A 109 -4.42 7.24 -11.18
CA LYS A 109 -3.64 6.04 -10.86
C LYS A 109 -4.55 4.89 -10.43
N LEU A 110 -5.56 5.17 -9.61
CA LEU A 110 -6.55 4.18 -9.21
C LEU A 110 -7.35 3.68 -10.42
N ASN A 111 -7.86 4.58 -11.26
CA ASN A 111 -8.60 4.23 -12.48
C ASN A 111 -7.76 3.34 -13.42
N THR A 112 -6.50 3.70 -13.65
CA THR A 112 -5.56 2.93 -14.49
C THR A 112 -5.39 1.50 -13.97
N MET A 113 -5.22 1.34 -12.65
CA MET A 113 -5.06 0.01 -12.05
C MET A 113 -6.37 -0.79 -12.07
N SER A 114 -7.50 -0.14 -11.78
CA SER A 114 -8.83 -0.76 -11.83
C SER A 114 -9.16 -1.27 -13.24
N ALA A 115 -8.89 -0.47 -14.28
CA ALA A 115 -9.03 -0.88 -15.67
C ALA A 115 -8.15 -2.09 -16.00
N ARG A 116 -6.86 -2.04 -15.60
CA ARG A 116 -5.91 -3.15 -15.83
C ARG A 116 -6.36 -4.46 -15.19
N LEU A 117 -7.08 -4.39 -14.07
CA LEU A 117 -7.61 -5.54 -13.34
C LEU A 117 -9.06 -5.89 -13.74
N GLY A 118 -9.65 -5.21 -14.72
CA GLY A 118 -11.04 -5.45 -15.16
C GLY A 118 -12.06 -5.25 -14.03
N LEU A 119 -11.87 -4.19 -13.24
CA LEU A 119 -12.75 -3.78 -12.14
C LEU A 119 -13.71 -2.65 -12.51
N LEU A 120 -13.47 -2.00 -13.65
CA LEU A 120 -14.32 -0.94 -14.22
C LEU A 120 -15.28 -1.51 -15.25
#